data_AF-A0A1T5AJT2-F1
#
_entry.id   AF-A0A1T5AJT2-F1
#
_cell.length_a   1.000
_cell.length_b   1.000
_cell.length_c   1.000
_cell.angle_alpha   90.00
_cell.angle_beta   90.00
_cell.angle_gamma   90.00
#
_symmetry.space_group_name_H-M   'P 1'
#
loop_
_entity.id
_entity.type
_entity.pdbx_description
1 polymer ?
#
loop_
_entity_poly.entity_id
_entity_poly.type
_entity_poly.pdbx_seq_one_letter_code
_entity_poly.pdbx_strand_id
1 'polypeptide(L)'
;MWTDVKEAEISASWVDLPENGWGALIGWAAGLDNLRRRQSSDAGRMITGYIERGGKQQPFEEPFTAADRPGIDDDIDRYPRDAGLPPRPRGYVWMIRVPEGHASSEAFLAEVDTAIIRTAEGTVNPKQLRPIVATILRDFYARDI
;
A
#
# COMPACT_ATOMS: atom_id res chain seq x y z
N MET A 1 -9.81 -11.60 -7.11
CA MET A 1 -8.46 -11.28 -6.61
C MET A 1 -8.56 -10.69 -5.21
N TRP A 2 -8.91 -9.42 -4.99
CA TRP A 2 -8.96 -8.86 -3.63
C TRP A 2 -9.83 -9.62 -2.62
N THR A 3 -11.00 -10.09 -3.05
CA THR A 3 -11.94 -10.85 -2.22
C THR A 3 -11.42 -12.22 -1.80
N ASP A 4 -10.47 -12.76 -2.53
CA ASP A 4 -9.95 -14.12 -2.35
C ASP A 4 -8.69 -14.14 -1.48
N VAL A 5 -8.23 -12.97 -1.05
CA VAL A 5 -7.07 -12.81 -0.19
C VAL A 5 -7.39 -13.29 1.21
N LYS A 6 -6.55 -14.20 1.70
CA LYS A 6 -6.70 -14.80 3.03
C LYS A 6 -6.37 -13.81 4.13
N GLU A 7 -7.09 -13.92 5.23
CA GLU A 7 -6.70 -13.27 6.47
C GLU A 7 -5.47 -13.98 7.07
N ALA A 8 -4.58 -13.22 7.69
CA ALA A 8 -3.46 -13.77 8.44
C ALA A 8 -3.14 -12.90 9.66
N GLU A 9 -2.60 -13.55 10.68
CA GLU A 9 -2.01 -12.88 11.84
C GLU A 9 -0.68 -12.20 11.46
N ILE A 10 -0.28 -11.22 12.27
CA ILE A 10 1.00 -10.54 12.12
C ILE A 10 2.14 -11.57 12.29
N SER A 11 3.05 -11.63 11.34
CA SER A 11 4.30 -12.38 11.48
C SER A 11 5.45 -11.66 10.79
N ALA A 12 6.69 -12.06 11.09
CA ALA A 12 7.89 -11.47 10.47
C ALA A 12 7.95 -11.67 8.94
N SER A 13 7.16 -12.59 8.38
CA SER A 13 7.10 -12.86 6.93
C SER A 13 6.14 -11.94 6.18
N TRP A 14 5.43 -11.04 6.88
CA TRP A 14 4.43 -10.14 6.31
C TRP A 14 4.67 -8.72 6.80
N VAL A 15 4.67 -7.76 5.88
CA VAL A 15 4.78 -6.33 6.21
C VAL A 15 3.54 -5.59 5.74
N ASP A 16 3.05 -4.66 6.56
CA ASP A 16 1.98 -3.75 6.19
C ASP A 16 2.38 -2.92 4.96
N LEU A 17 1.51 -2.91 3.95
CA LEU A 17 1.62 -1.98 2.84
C LEU A 17 1.19 -0.59 3.31
N PRO A 18 1.78 0.48 2.73
CA PRO A 18 1.36 1.84 3.06
C PRO A 18 -0.13 2.03 2.75
N GLU A 19 -0.83 2.75 3.64
CA GLU A 19 -2.27 3.06 3.53
C GLU A 19 -2.50 4.16 2.48
N ASN A 20 -2.17 3.86 1.22
CA ASN A 20 -2.34 4.77 0.09
C ASN A 20 -2.55 3.99 -1.22
N GLY A 21 -2.86 4.72 -2.28
CA GLY A 21 -3.10 4.14 -3.60
C GLY A 21 -1.89 3.37 -4.19
N TRP A 22 -0.68 3.74 -3.80
CA TRP A 22 0.56 3.07 -4.21
C TRP A 22 0.70 1.68 -3.58
N GLY A 23 0.50 1.59 -2.26
CA GLY A 23 0.46 0.32 -1.54
C GLY A 23 -0.63 -0.60 -2.09
N ALA A 24 -1.79 -0.04 -2.45
CA ALA A 24 -2.86 -0.79 -3.11
C ALA A 24 -2.44 -1.35 -4.48
N LEU A 25 -1.70 -0.60 -5.30
CA LEU A 25 -1.20 -1.11 -6.59
C LEU A 25 -0.17 -2.23 -6.40
N ILE A 26 0.79 -2.03 -5.48
CA ILE A 26 1.80 -3.04 -5.13
C ILE A 26 1.12 -4.33 -4.64
N GLY A 27 0.20 -4.22 -3.68
CA GLY A 27 -0.51 -5.38 -3.14
C GLY A 27 -1.27 -6.15 -4.21
N TRP A 28 -1.96 -5.45 -5.13
CA TRP A 28 -2.67 -6.12 -6.23
C TRP A 28 -1.72 -6.89 -7.13
N ALA A 29 -0.59 -6.27 -7.46
CA ALA A 29 0.40 -6.83 -8.37
C ALA A 29 1.17 -8.01 -7.76
N ALA A 30 1.27 -8.10 -6.43
CA ALA A 30 1.91 -9.20 -5.72
C ALA A 30 1.20 -10.55 -5.90
N GLY A 31 -0.11 -10.53 -6.16
CA GLY A 31 -0.93 -11.73 -6.34
C GLY A 31 -1.38 -12.38 -5.02
N LEU A 32 -2.27 -13.36 -5.11
CA LEU A 32 -2.95 -13.98 -3.96
C LEU A 32 -1.99 -14.69 -2.98
N ASP A 33 -0.92 -15.28 -3.49
CA ASP A 33 0.01 -16.04 -2.68
C ASP A 33 0.90 -15.13 -1.82
N ASN A 34 1.16 -13.91 -2.30
CA ASN A 34 2.06 -12.94 -1.67
C ASN A 34 1.33 -11.78 -1.00
N LEU A 35 0.01 -11.90 -0.80
CA LEU A 35 -0.82 -10.89 -0.21
C LEU A 35 -1.68 -11.48 0.91
N ARG A 36 -1.76 -10.78 2.03
CA ARG A 36 -2.67 -11.07 3.14
C ARG A 36 -3.38 -9.81 3.58
N ARG A 37 -4.39 -9.98 4.40
CA ARG A 37 -5.12 -8.87 5.02
C ARG A 37 -5.41 -9.17 6.49
N ARG A 38 -5.61 -8.13 7.27
CA ARG A 38 -6.10 -8.22 8.65
C ARG A 38 -7.10 -7.09 8.90
N GLN A 39 -8.03 -7.30 9.82
CA GLN A 39 -8.99 -6.25 10.18
C GLN A 39 -8.25 -5.00 10.64
N SER A 40 -8.60 -3.85 10.06
CA SER A 40 -8.07 -2.56 10.49
C SER A 40 -8.75 -2.13 11.78
N SER A 41 -8.01 -1.43 12.64
CA SER A 41 -8.56 -0.74 13.80
C SER A 41 -8.05 0.70 13.81
N ASP A 42 -8.98 1.64 13.94
CA ASP A 42 -8.69 3.07 14.11
C ASP A 42 -8.70 3.51 15.58
N ALA A 43 -8.83 2.55 16.50
CA ALA A 43 -8.87 2.84 17.94
C ALA A 43 -7.60 3.57 18.39
N GLY A 44 -7.76 4.79 18.88
CA GLY A 44 -6.66 5.62 19.38
C GLY A 44 -5.77 6.22 18.29
N ARG A 45 -6.14 6.14 17.01
CA ARG A 45 -5.40 6.79 15.93
C ARG A 45 -5.51 8.31 16.07
N MET A 46 -4.39 9.00 15.87
CA MET A 46 -4.30 10.45 15.81
C MET A 46 -4.02 10.89 14.36
N ILE A 47 -4.64 11.97 13.93
CA ILE A 47 -4.34 12.68 12.69
C ILE A 47 -3.42 13.84 13.04
N THR A 48 -2.31 13.97 12.32
CA THR A 48 -1.42 15.11 12.41
C THR A 48 -1.33 15.80 11.06
N GLY A 49 -1.24 17.12 11.06
CA GLY A 49 -1.15 17.88 9.84
C GLY A 49 -0.81 19.34 10.08
N TYR A 50 -0.91 20.14 9.03
CA TYR A 50 -0.70 21.59 9.09
C TYR A 50 -1.88 22.30 8.47
N ILE A 51 -2.33 23.39 9.10
CA ILE A 51 -3.31 24.31 8.55
C ILE A 51 -2.58 25.59 8.17
N GLU A 52 -2.77 26.06 6.95
CA GLU A 52 -2.29 27.38 6.55
C GLU A 52 -3.22 28.47 7.10
N ARG A 53 -2.67 29.36 7.93
CA ARG A 53 -3.36 30.56 8.42
C ARG A 53 -2.47 31.78 8.21
N GLY A 54 -2.92 32.71 7.36
CA GLY A 54 -2.19 33.94 7.08
C GLY A 54 -0.78 33.73 6.52
N GLY A 55 -0.60 32.71 5.67
CA GLY A 55 0.70 32.37 5.06
C GLY A 55 1.69 31.66 5.99
N LYS A 56 1.24 31.23 7.18
CA LYS A 56 2.03 30.39 8.09
C LYS A 56 1.40 29.02 8.23
N GLN A 57 2.23 27.98 8.25
CA GLN A 57 1.82 26.63 8.58
C GLN A 57 1.74 26.49 10.10
N GLN A 58 0.57 26.13 10.60
CA GLN A 58 0.35 25.82 12.01
C GLN A 58 0.07 24.32 12.14
N PRO A 59 0.88 23.55 12.91
CA PRO A 59 0.60 22.14 13.13
C PRO A 59 -0.69 21.95 13.92
N PHE A 60 -1.36 20.83 13.68
CA PHE A 60 -2.48 20.36 14.49
C PHE A 60 -2.36 18.85 14.71
N GLU A 61 -3.03 18.41 15.77
CA GLU A 61 -3.20 17.00 16.12
C GLU A 61 -4.63 16.82 16.63
N GLU A 62 -5.35 15.84 16.09
CA GLU A 62 -6.72 15.55 16.49
C GLU A 62 -7.02 14.04 16.43
N PRO A 63 -7.98 13.54 17.21
CA PRO A 63 -8.37 12.13 17.15
C PRO A 63 -8.94 11.77 15.78
N PHE A 64 -8.54 10.62 15.26
CA PHE A 64 -9.18 10.02 14.10
C PHE A 64 -10.60 9.62 14.43
N THR A 65 -11.54 9.95 13.55
CA THR A 65 -12.96 9.67 13.72
C THR A 65 -13.47 8.72 12.64
N ALA A 66 -14.63 8.09 12.91
CA ALA A 66 -15.30 7.28 11.90
C ALA A 66 -15.68 8.06 10.63
N ALA A 67 -15.75 9.40 10.70
CA ALA A 67 -16.06 10.25 9.55
C ALA A 67 -14.85 10.44 8.61
N ASP A 68 -13.62 10.24 9.09
CA ASP A 68 -12.39 10.38 8.30
C ASP A 68 -12.15 9.17 7.40
N ARG A 69 -12.58 7.99 7.86
CA ARG A 69 -12.36 6.69 7.21
C ARG A 69 -12.88 6.62 5.76
N PRO A 70 -14.12 7.04 5.44
CA PRO A 70 -14.60 7.02 4.05
C PRO A 70 -13.73 7.86 3.11
N GLY A 71 -13.26 9.03 3.55
CA GLY A 71 -12.41 9.91 2.73
C GLY A 71 -11.06 9.28 2.42
N ILE A 72 -10.41 8.67 3.41
CA ILE A 72 -9.16 7.91 3.22
C ILE A 72 -9.37 6.74 2.26
N ASP A 73 -10.44 5.96 2.45
CA ASP A 73 -10.71 4.81 1.58
C ASP A 73 -10.96 5.25 0.12
N ASP A 74 -11.69 6.36 -0.08
CA ASP A 74 -11.95 6.93 -1.40
C ASP A 74 -10.65 7.42 -2.06
N ASP A 75 -9.77 8.07 -1.29
CA ASP A 75 -8.46 8.54 -1.77
C ASP A 75 -7.54 7.38 -2.16
N ILE A 76 -7.52 6.31 -1.36
CA ILE A 76 -6.75 5.11 -1.69
C ILE A 76 -7.30 4.47 -2.97
N ASP A 77 -8.62 4.33 -3.10
CA ASP A 77 -9.25 3.64 -4.22
C ASP A 77 -9.15 4.40 -5.55
N ARG A 78 -8.86 5.72 -5.51
CA ARG A 78 -8.64 6.53 -6.72
C ARG A 78 -7.51 5.99 -7.58
N TYR A 79 -6.37 5.66 -6.99
CA TYR A 79 -5.18 5.25 -7.74
C TYR A 79 -5.32 3.86 -8.40
N PRO A 80 -5.81 2.81 -7.73
CA PRO A 80 -6.17 1.54 -8.37
C PRO A 80 -7.23 1.71 -9.46
N ARG A 81 -8.23 2.57 -9.25
CA ARG A 81 -9.25 2.86 -10.28
C ARG A 81 -8.62 3.43 -11.55
N ASP A 82 -7.72 4.40 -11.41
CA ASP A 82 -6.97 4.99 -12.54
C ASP A 82 -6.05 3.95 -13.21
N ALA A 83 -5.59 2.93 -12.47
CA ALA A 83 -4.87 1.77 -12.99
C ALA A 83 -5.79 0.70 -13.63
N GLY A 84 -7.11 0.93 -13.66
CA GLY A 84 -8.10 -0.01 -14.18
C GLY A 84 -8.28 -1.26 -13.31
N LEU A 85 -8.10 -1.13 -12.00
CA LEU A 85 -8.27 -2.18 -11.00
C LEU A 85 -9.60 -2.03 -10.24
N PRO A 86 -10.19 -3.13 -9.75
CA PRO A 86 -11.34 -3.06 -8.86
C PRO A 86 -10.97 -2.41 -7.52
N PRO A 87 -11.92 -1.75 -6.84
CA PRO A 87 -11.71 -1.22 -5.50
C PRO A 87 -11.38 -2.35 -4.52
N ARG A 88 -10.65 -2.00 -3.46
CA ARG A 88 -10.32 -2.96 -2.41
C ARG A 88 -11.50 -3.10 -1.44
N PRO A 89 -11.68 -4.28 -0.83
CA PRO A 89 -12.46 -4.40 0.40
C PRO A 89 -11.93 -3.44 1.46
N ARG A 90 -12.83 -2.61 2.01
CA ARG A 90 -12.56 -1.65 3.09
C ARG A 90 -12.46 -2.35 4.45
N GLY A 91 -11.89 -1.66 5.44
CA GLY A 91 -11.75 -2.19 6.80
C GLY A 91 -10.59 -3.16 6.99
N TYR A 92 -9.61 -3.14 6.08
CA TYR A 92 -8.47 -4.04 6.10
C TYR A 92 -7.14 -3.30 5.98
N VAL A 93 -6.18 -3.70 6.80
CA VAL A 93 -4.76 -3.48 6.55
C VAL A 93 -4.28 -4.59 5.62
N TRP A 94 -3.61 -4.22 4.54
CA TRP A 94 -3.09 -5.15 3.55
C TRP A 94 -1.61 -5.37 3.79
N MET A 95 -1.18 -6.63 3.73
CA MET A 95 0.18 -7.02 4.02
C MET A 95 0.78 -7.79 2.84
N ILE A 96 2.03 -7.51 2.51
CA ILE A 96 2.77 -8.18 1.45
C ILE A 96 3.78 -9.15 2.03
N ARG A 97 4.00 -10.28 1.36
CA ARG A 97 4.98 -11.28 1.78
C ARG A 97 6.39 -10.73 1.57
N VAL A 98 7.23 -10.86 2.60
CA VAL A 98 8.66 -10.55 2.53
C VAL A 98 9.42 -11.83 2.17
N PRO A 99 10.10 -11.88 1.01
CA PRO A 99 10.98 -13.00 0.65
C PRO A 99 12.10 -13.22 1.68
N GLU A 100 12.68 -14.42 1.72
CA GLU A 100 13.86 -14.66 2.54
C GLU A 100 15.08 -13.89 2.01
N GLY A 101 16.04 -13.59 2.88
CA GLY A 101 17.32 -12.95 2.50
C GLY A 101 17.31 -11.42 2.46
N HIS A 102 16.18 -10.75 2.66
CA HIS A 102 16.14 -9.31 2.88
C HIS A 102 16.56 -8.93 4.31
N ALA A 103 17.27 -7.81 4.45
CA ALA A 103 17.77 -7.34 5.74
C ALA A 103 16.65 -6.94 6.72
N SER A 104 15.54 -6.43 6.19
CA SER A 104 14.30 -6.17 6.92
C SER A 104 13.11 -6.05 5.94
N SER A 105 11.90 -5.99 6.48
CA SER A 105 10.67 -5.70 5.74
C SER A 105 10.70 -4.35 5.03
N GLU A 106 11.27 -3.32 5.68
CA GLU A 106 11.41 -1.98 5.13
C GLU A 106 12.44 -1.95 4.00
N ALA A 107 13.53 -2.71 4.13
CA ALA A 107 14.52 -2.86 3.08
C ALA A 107 13.91 -3.49 1.82
N PHE A 108 13.09 -4.55 1.98
CA PHE A 108 12.36 -5.15 0.86
C PHE A 108 11.44 -4.14 0.16
N LEU A 109 10.61 -3.40 0.90
CA LEU A 109 9.73 -2.39 0.30
C LEU A 109 10.51 -1.28 -0.41
N ALA A 110 11.62 -0.81 0.18
CA ALA A 110 12.48 0.21 -0.43
C ALA A 110 13.16 -0.28 -1.72
N GLU A 111 13.56 -1.55 -1.78
CA GLU A 111 14.12 -2.18 -2.98
C GLU A 111 13.08 -2.30 -4.09
N VAL A 112 11.85 -2.72 -3.76
CA VAL A 112 10.72 -2.78 -4.70
C VAL A 112 10.42 -1.38 -5.24
N ASP A 113 10.29 -0.37 -4.38
CA ASP A 113 10.03 1.01 -4.79
C ASP A 113 11.14 1.53 -5.70
N THR A 114 12.40 1.32 -5.33
CA THR A 114 13.56 1.73 -6.14
C THR A 114 13.54 1.07 -7.52
N ALA A 115 13.25 -0.22 -7.58
CA ALA A 115 13.19 -0.95 -8.83
C ALA A 115 12.05 -0.45 -9.73
N ILE A 116 10.87 -0.20 -9.17
CA ILE A 116 9.73 0.38 -9.92
C ILE A 116 10.07 1.78 -10.43
N ILE A 117 10.57 2.68 -9.57
CA ILE A 117 10.91 4.05 -9.96
C ILE A 117 11.95 4.07 -11.08
N ARG A 118 12.98 3.21 -10.98
CA ARG A 118 14.02 3.10 -11.99
C ARG A 118 13.46 2.63 -13.33
N THR A 119 12.61 1.60 -13.33
CA THR A 119 12.03 1.04 -14.56
C THR A 119 10.93 1.91 -15.15
N ALA A 120 10.24 2.69 -14.32
CA ALA A 120 9.17 3.58 -14.79
C ALA A 120 9.69 4.74 -15.66
N GLU A 121 10.97 5.09 -15.57
CA GLU A 121 11.61 6.15 -16.38
C GLU A 121 10.80 7.47 -16.39
N GLY A 122 10.25 7.85 -15.23
CA GLY A 122 9.43 9.07 -15.07
C GLY A 122 7.94 8.91 -15.40
N THR A 123 7.50 7.70 -15.78
CA THR A 123 6.08 7.37 -15.92
C THR A 123 5.37 7.50 -14.57
N VAL A 124 4.33 8.33 -14.50
CA VAL A 124 3.49 8.50 -13.30
C VAL A 124 2.06 8.03 -13.50
N ASN A 125 1.68 7.64 -14.71
CA ASN A 125 0.32 7.20 -15.02
C ASN A 125 0.06 5.81 -14.42
N PRO A 126 -0.96 5.65 -13.54
CA PRO A 126 -1.19 4.37 -12.84
C PRO A 126 -1.44 3.18 -13.78
N LYS A 127 -2.11 3.41 -14.92
CA LYS A 127 -2.41 2.37 -15.91
C LYS A 127 -1.15 1.86 -16.62
N GLN A 128 -0.20 2.76 -16.87
CA GLN A 128 1.11 2.42 -17.47
C GLN A 128 2.05 1.79 -16.44
N LEU A 129 1.96 2.20 -15.17
CA LEU A 129 2.74 1.65 -14.07
C LEU A 129 2.35 0.21 -13.73
N ARG A 130 1.05 -0.12 -13.80
CA ARG A 130 0.54 -1.45 -13.46
C ARG A 130 1.34 -2.64 -14.05
N PRO A 131 1.60 -2.73 -15.36
CA PRO A 131 2.40 -3.83 -15.92
C PRO A 131 3.86 -3.82 -15.46
N ILE A 132 4.44 -2.65 -15.14
CA ILE A 132 5.80 -2.53 -14.60
C ILE A 132 5.86 -3.12 -13.19
N VAL A 133 4.96 -2.67 -12.31
CA VAL A 133 4.89 -3.16 -10.91
C VAL A 133 4.68 -4.68 -10.88
N ALA A 134 3.78 -5.20 -11.71
CA ALA A 134 3.52 -6.65 -11.80
C ALA A 134 4.73 -7.45 -12.29
N THR A 135 5.56 -6.87 -13.16
CA THR A 135 6.79 -7.53 -13.65
C THR A 135 7.86 -7.53 -12.56
N ILE A 136 8.09 -6.38 -11.92
CA ILE A 136 9.06 -6.25 -10.82
C ILE A 136 8.74 -7.23 -9.69
N LEU A 137 7.50 -7.25 -9.19
CA LEU A 137 7.13 -8.14 -8.08
C LEU A 137 7.25 -9.63 -8.46
N ARG A 138 6.92 -9.99 -9.70
CA ARG A 138 7.14 -11.34 -10.19
C ARG A 138 8.62 -11.72 -10.13
N ASP A 139 9.51 -10.82 -10.52
CA ASP A 139 10.95 -11.05 -10.51
C ASP A 139 11.51 -11.17 -9.09
N PHE A 140 11.01 -10.39 -8.14
CA PHE A 140 11.36 -10.54 -6.72
C PHE A 140 10.93 -11.90 -6.18
N TYR A 141 9.68 -12.32 -6.42
CA TYR A 141 9.18 -13.60 -5.91
C TYR A 141 9.71 -14.82 -6.65
N ALA A 142 10.18 -14.69 -7.89
CA ALA A 142 10.81 -15.79 -8.63
C ALA A 142 12.21 -16.16 -8.09
N ARG A 143 12.85 -15.25 -7.34
CA ARG A 143 14.18 -15.46 -6.73
C ARG A 143 14.12 -16.08 -5.34
N ASP A 144 12.91 -16.24 -4.80
CA ASP A 144 12.60 -16.74 -3.45
C ASP A 144 12.41 -18.28 -3.44
N ILE A 145 13.07 -18.99 -4.35
CA ILE A 145 13.00 -20.46 -4.55
C ILE A 145 14.39 -21.08 -4.39
#